data_AF-A0A433IC87-F1
#
_entry.id   AF-A0A433IC87-F1
#
_cell.length_a   1.000
_cell.length_b   1.000
_cell.length_c   1.000
_cell.angle_alpha   90.00
_cell.angle_beta   90.00
_cell.angle_gamma   90.00
#
_symmetry.space_group_name_H-M   'P 1'
#
loop_
_entity.id
_entity.type
_entity.pdbx_description
1 polymer ?
#
loop_
_entity_poly.entity_id
_entity_poly.type
_entity_poly.pdbx_seq_one_letter_code
_entity_poly.pdbx_strand_id
1 'polypeptide(L)'
;MTAPLFHLEPGALAGASAGAEVVFGGTEARHAAAAMRLAPGEAVLLADGSGTLGHGTVLAAAPDAVTVRLDTVAEEPAPTPALVLVQALAKGDRDLMAVQAAVELGVDAVVPWEAERSIVRWKGPKAAKARQKWADTARAAAKQARRARVPAVRDHVSGTAVAGLVRDDDGGRLVLVLHEDAEHGVSAVPAERLSAAAEIAVV
;
A
#
# COMPACT_ATOMS: atom_id res chain seq x y z
N MET A 1 -19.01 8.93 -13.38
CA MET A 1 -18.41 8.14 -12.28
C MET A 1 -16.96 7.88 -12.64
N THR A 2 -16.04 7.84 -11.67
CA THR A 2 -14.63 7.51 -11.91
C THR A 2 -14.47 6.01 -12.15
N ALA A 3 -13.55 5.61 -13.04
CA ALA A 3 -13.26 4.20 -13.31
C ALA A 3 -12.80 3.47 -12.03
N PRO A 4 -13.36 2.30 -11.70
CA PRO A 4 -12.92 1.51 -10.55
C PRO A 4 -11.56 0.87 -10.82
N LEU A 5 -10.78 0.69 -9.75
CA LEU A 5 -9.48 0.05 -9.81
C LEU A 5 -9.55 -1.41 -9.34
N PHE A 6 -8.92 -2.31 -10.08
CA PHE A 6 -8.71 -3.72 -9.74
C PHE A 6 -7.22 -3.98 -9.59
N HIS A 7 -6.82 -4.60 -8.48
CA HIS A 7 -5.43 -5.00 -8.25
C HIS A 7 -5.20 -6.41 -8.75
N LEU A 8 -4.31 -6.56 -9.72
CA LEU A 8 -3.85 -7.85 -10.22
C LEU A 8 -2.69 -8.37 -9.37
N GLU A 9 -2.19 -9.55 -9.73
CA GLU A 9 -0.95 -10.07 -9.15
C GLU A 9 0.25 -9.20 -9.55
N PRO A 10 1.27 -9.07 -8.69
CA PRO A 10 2.52 -8.37 -9.00
C PRO A 10 3.12 -8.81 -10.34
N GLY A 11 3.44 -7.83 -11.19
CA GLY A 11 4.00 -8.07 -12.52
C GLY A 11 2.99 -8.54 -13.59
N ALA A 12 1.69 -8.65 -13.28
CA ALA A 12 0.69 -9.07 -14.27
C ALA A 12 0.54 -8.09 -15.46
N LEU A 13 1.04 -6.86 -15.34
CA LEU A 13 1.07 -5.85 -16.40
C LEU A 13 2.48 -5.60 -16.95
N ALA A 14 3.48 -6.41 -16.57
CA ALA A 14 4.85 -6.22 -17.01
C ALA A 14 4.96 -6.31 -18.54
N GLY A 15 5.50 -5.25 -19.16
CA GLY A 15 5.63 -5.15 -20.62
C GLY A 15 4.31 -4.92 -21.38
N ALA A 16 3.20 -4.71 -20.68
CA ALA A 16 1.94 -4.37 -21.32
C ALA A 16 2.00 -2.97 -21.97
N SER A 17 1.29 -2.79 -23.08
CA SER A 17 1.20 -1.52 -23.80
C SER A 17 -0.25 -1.20 -24.15
N ALA A 18 -0.50 0.02 -24.61
CA ALA A 18 -1.79 0.36 -25.22
C ALA A 18 -2.14 -0.64 -26.33
N GLY A 19 -3.41 -1.03 -26.39
CA GLY A 19 -3.95 -2.05 -27.29
C GLY A 19 -3.86 -3.48 -26.76
N ALA A 20 -3.07 -3.76 -25.70
CA ALA A 20 -2.98 -5.11 -25.13
C ALA A 20 -4.29 -5.53 -24.47
N GLU A 21 -4.64 -6.81 -24.58
CA GLU A 21 -5.75 -7.41 -23.84
C GLU A 21 -5.24 -8.11 -22.59
N VAL A 22 -5.81 -7.75 -21.43
CA VAL A 22 -5.48 -8.32 -20.13
C VAL A 22 -6.70 -9.06 -19.61
N VAL A 23 -6.48 -10.30 -19.20
CA VAL A 23 -7.49 -11.14 -18.56
C VAL A 23 -7.13 -11.34 -17.11
N PHE A 24 -8.08 -11.10 -16.21
CA PHE A 24 -7.92 -11.40 -14.79
C PHE A 24 -9.09 -12.20 -14.25
N GLY A 25 -8.80 -13.04 -13.26
CA GLY A 25 -9.77 -13.97 -12.66
C GLY A 25 -9.90 -13.80 -11.14
N GLY A 26 -10.40 -14.84 -10.48
CA GLY A 26 -10.35 -14.96 -9.02
C GLY A 26 -11.34 -14.06 -8.28
N THR A 27 -10.90 -13.46 -7.17
CA THR A 27 -11.74 -12.58 -6.34
C THR A 27 -12.06 -11.25 -7.04
N GLU A 28 -11.10 -10.71 -7.80
CA GLU A 28 -11.27 -9.43 -8.50
C GLU A 28 -12.28 -9.57 -9.65
N ALA A 29 -12.24 -10.65 -10.44
CA ALA A 29 -13.23 -10.91 -11.49
C ALA A 29 -14.66 -11.06 -10.92
N ARG A 30 -14.81 -11.82 -9.83
CA ARG A 30 -16.10 -11.93 -9.12
C ARG A 30 -16.61 -10.58 -8.61
N HIS A 31 -15.71 -9.75 -8.08
CA HIS A 31 -16.09 -8.41 -7.64
C HIS A 31 -16.54 -7.53 -8.81
N ALA A 32 -15.79 -7.53 -9.92
CA ALA A 32 -16.13 -6.81 -11.15
C ALA A 32 -17.49 -7.25 -11.72
N ALA A 33 -17.69 -8.55 -11.95
CA ALA A 33 -18.85 -9.06 -12.66
C ALA A 33 -20.11 -9.20 -11.78
N ALA A 34 -19.98 -9.62 -10.51
CA ALA A 34 -21.15 -9.91 -9.67
C ALA A 34 -21.51 -8.73 -8.74
N ALA A 35 -20.52 -8.13 -8.09
CA ALA A 35 -20.77 -7.05 -7.13
C ALA A 35 -20.92 -5.70 -7.83
N MET A 36 -20.02 -5.37 -8.76
CA MET A 36 -20.06 -4.13 -9.53
C MET A 36 -20.92 -4.22 -10.80
N ARG A 37 -21.15 -5.43 -11.31
CA ARG A 37 -21.93 -5.71 -12.51
C ARG A 37 -21.41 -4.94 -13.74
N LEU A 38 -20.09 -4.92 -13.88
CA LEU A 38 -19.46 -4.24 -15.01
C LEU A 38 -19.91 -4.83 -16.35
N ALA A 39 -20.12 -3.95 -17.32
CA ALA A 39 -20.55 -4.32 -18.67
C ALA A 39 -19.45 -4.03 -19.71
N PRO A 40 -19.43 -4.75 -20.86
CA PRO A 40 -18.60 -4.38 -21.98
C PRO A 40 -18.77 -2.91 -22.39
N GLY A 41 -17.66 -2.23 -22.66
CA GLY A 41 -17.61 -0.80 -22.98
C GLY A 41 -17.39 0.11 -21.77
N GLU A 42 -17.45 -0.40 -20.54
CA GLU A 42 -17.15 0.39 -19.35
C GLU A 42 -15.64 0.52 -19.08
N ALA A 43 -15.24 1.67 -18.55
CA ALA A 43 -13.85 1.98 -18.24
C ALA A 43 -13.43 1.45 -16.87
N VAL A 44 -12.22 0.89 -16.77
CA VAL A 44 -11.61 0.36 -15.55
C VAL A 44 -10.13 0.73 -15.46
N LEU A 45 -9.61 0.74 -14.24
CA LEU A 45 -8.18 0.79 -13.96
C LEU A 45 -7.70 -0.59 -13.52
N LEU A 46 -6.58 -1.05 -14.07
CA LEU A 46 -5.87 -2.24 -13.65
C LEU A 46 -4.53 -1.82 -13.07
N ALA A 47 -4.20 -2.27 -11.87
CA ALA A 47 -2.90 -2.04 -11.26
C ALA A 47 -2.27 -3.37 -10.86
N ASP A 48 -0.98 -3.55 -11.11
CA ASP A 48 -0.27 -4.77 -10.71
C ASP A 48 0.21 -4.73 -9.24
N GLY A 49 0.06 -3.59 -8.56
CA GLY A 49 0.54 -3.42 -7.19
C GLY A 49 2.05 -3.16 -7.09
N SER A 50 2.78 -3.22 -8.20
CA SER A 50 4.22 -2.94 -8.34
C SER A 50 4.52 -1.61 -9.05
N GLY A 51 3.51 -0.82 -9.39
CA GLY A 51 3.65 0.52 -9.95
C GLY A 51 3.10 0.67 -11.36
N THR A 52 2.71 -0.41 -12.03
CA THR A 52 2.10 -0.33 -13.36
C THR A 52 0.60 -0.09 -13.22
N LEU A 53 0.09 0.93 -13.92
CA LEU A 53 -1.33 1.28 -13.99
C LEU A 53 -1.79 1.31 -15.44
N GLY A 54 -2.75 0.45 -15.78
CA GLY A 54 -3.44 0.45 -17.07
C GLY A 54 -4.83 1.05 -16.95
N HIS A 55 -5.16 2.02 -17.79
CA HIS A 55 -6.55 2.41 -18.02
C HIS A 55 -7.05 1.64 -19.24
N GLY A 56 -8.18 0.97 -19.13
CA GLY A 56 -8.73 0.19 -20.22
C GLY A 56 -10.24 0.12 -20.23
N THR A 57 -10.74 -0.49 -21.30
CA THR A 57 -12.15 -0.71 -21.55
C THR A 57 -12.47 -2.20 -21.42
N VAL A 58 -13.52 -2.53 -20.66
CA VAL A 58 -14.00 -3.91 -20.50
C VAL A 58 -14.48 -4.43 -21.86
N LEU A 59 -13.96 -5.57 -22.29
CA LEU A 59 -14.42 -6.30 -23.48
C LEU A 59 -15.44 -7.38 -23.11
N ALA A 60 -15.22 -8.07 -21.99
CA ALA A 60 -16.09 -9.11 -21.47
C ALA A 60 -15.97 -9.17 -19.95
N ALA A 61 -17.09 -9.42 -19.26
CA ALA A 61 -17.12 -9.58 -17.81
C ALA A 61 -17.95 -10.80 -17.42
N ALA A 62 -17.29 -11.82 -16.88
CA ALA A 62 -17.89 -13.01 -16.31
C ALA A 62 -17.34 -13.26 -14.89
N PRO A 63 -18.06 -14.01 -14.03
CA PRO A 63 -17.63 -14.23 -12.65
C PRO A 63 -16.26 -14.91 -12.50
N ASP A 64 -15.86 -15.71 -13.48
CA ASP A 64 -14.59 -16.44 -13.54
C ASP A 64 -13.46 -15.62 -14.16
N ALA A 65 -13.76 -14.80 -15.16
CA ALA A 65 -12.78 -13.98 -15.87
C ALA A 65 -13.36 -12.67 -16.41
N VAL A 66 -12.55 -11.62 -16.38
CA VAL A 66 -12.83 -10.32 -17.01
C VAL A 66 -11.70 -10.01 -17.99
N THR A 67 -12.07 -9.60 -19.20
CA THR A 67 -11.14 -9.21 -20.27
C THR A 67 -11.23 -7.70 -20.46
N VAL A 68 -10.09 -7.02 -20.46
CA VAL A 68 -9.95 -5.57 -20.62
C VAL A 68 -8.94 -5.29 -21.71
N ARG A 69 -9.27 -4.40 -22.64
CA ARG A 69 -8.28 -3.82 -23.55
C ARG A 69 -7.69 -2.57 -22.91
N LEU A 70 -6.38 -2.50 -22.79
CA LEU A 70 -5.69 -1.34 -22.26
C LEU A 70 -5.70 -0.22 -23.30
N ASP A 71 -6.24 0.94 -22.91
CA ASP A 71 -6.23 2.16 -23.72
C ASP A 71 -4.94 2.96 -23.47
N THR A 72 -4.46 2.97 -22.23
CA THR A 72 -3.16 3.54 -21.84
C THR A 72 -2.51 2.70 -20.75
N VAL A 73 -1.17 2.75 -20.67
CA VAL A 73 -0.37 2.14 -19.61
C VAL A 73 0.64 3.16 -19.13
N ALA A 74 0.75 3.32 -17.82
CA ALA A 74 1.73 4.16 -17.16
C ALA A 74 2.45 3.35 -16.09
N GLU A 75 3.73 3.67 -15.89
CA GLU A 75 4.53 3.15 -14.79
C GLU A 75 4.82 4.29 -13.82
N GLU A 76 4.41 4.12 -12.57
CA GLU A 76 4.76 5.03 -11.49
C GLU A 76 6.15 4.67 -10.95
N PRO A 77 7.11 5.62 -10.99
CA PRO A 77 8.43 5.38 -10.44
C PRO A 77 8.34 5.04 -8.95
N ALA A 78 9.35 4.35 -8.44
CA ALA A 78 9.45 4.12 -7.00
C ALA A 78 9.49 5.48 -6.27
N PRO A 79 8.76 5.61 -5.14
CA PRO A 79 8.70 6.85 -4.38
C PRO A 79 10.09 7.19 -3.82
N THR A 80 10.47 8.46 -3.89
CA THR A 80 11.72 8.97 -3.31
C THR A 80 11.48 10.40 -2.79
N PRO A 81 11.53 10.63 -1.47
CA PRO A 81 11.68 9.63 -0.41
C PRO A 81 10.50 8.64 -0.36
N ALA A 82 10.77 7.39 0.03
CA ALA A 82 9.72 6.47 0.44
C ALA A 82 9.20 6.84 1.83
N LEU A 83 7.89 6.91 2.03
CA LEU A 83 7.28 7.21 3.33
C LEU A 83 6.91 5.92 4.06
N VAL A 84 7.38 5.74 5.29
CA VAL A 84 7.14 4.52 6.07
C VAL A 84 6.48 4.87 7.39
N LEU A 85 5.32 4.26 7.67
CA LEU A 85 4.71 4.34 8.99
C LEU A 85 5.21 3.20 9.88
N VAL A 86 5.75 3.52 11.04
CA VAL A 86 6.06 2.56 12.10
C VAL A 86 4.93 2.63 13.13
N GLN A 87 3.96 1.73 13.01
CA GLN A 87 2.73 1.80 13.80
C GLN A 87 2.80 0.89 15.03
N ALA A 88 2.69 1.48 16.22
CA ALA A 88 2.52 0.71 17.45
C ALA A 88 1.24 -0.13 17.40
N LEU A 89 1.33 -1.42 17.80
CA LEU A 89 0.16 -2.31 17.83
C LEU A 89 -0.89 -1.82 18.82
N ALA A 90 -2.17 -1.89 18.45
CA ALA A 90 -3.28 -1.42 19.28
C ALA A 90 -4.44 -2.42 19.29
N LYS A 91 -5.26 -2.38 20.35
CA LYS A 91 -6.49 -3.18 20.43
C LYS A 91 -7.66 -2.50 19.69
N GLY A 92 -8.62 -3.33 19.30
CA GLY A 92 -9.91 -2.88 18.76
C GLY A 92 -9.80 -2.31 17.35
N ASP A 93 -8.93 -2.90 16.52
CA ASP A 93 -8.70 -2.52 15.12
C ASP A 93 -8.25 -1.06 14.89
N ARG A 94 -7.87 -0.32 15.95
CA ARG A 94 -7.32 1.04 15.85
C ARG A 94 -6.02 1.09 15.05
N ASP A 95 -5.22 0.05 15.15
CA ASP A 95 -4.00 -0.11 14.35
C ASP A 95 -4.33 -0.30 12.86
N LEU A 96 -5.38 -1.05 12.53
CA LEU A 96 -5.85 -1.19 11.15
C LEU A 96 -6.42 0.12 10.60
N MET A 97 -7.12 0.91 11.42
CA MET A 97 -7.56 2.24 11.02
C MET A 97 -6.37 3.15 10.72
N ALA A 98 -5.29 3.08 11.52
CA ALA A 98 -4.06 3.82 11.27
C ALA A 98 -3.39 3.37 9.96
N VAL A 99 -3.31 2.05 9.71
CA VAL A 99 -2.81 1.49 8.44
C VAL A 99 -3.61 2.01 7.26
N GLN A 100 -4.95 1.94 7.33
CA GLN A 100 -5.82 2.43 6.26
C GLN A 100 -5.59 3.93 5.98
N ALA A 101 -5.66 4.77 7.02
CA ALA A 101 -5.49 6.21 6.87
C ALA A 101 -4.10 6.56 6.31
N ALA A 102 -3.05 5.87 6.77
CA ALA A 102 -1.70 6.07 6.28
C ALA A 102 -1.56 5.70 4.80
N VAL A 103 -2.17 4.59 4.36
CA VAL A 103 -2.16 4.17 2.96
C VAL A 103 -2.88 5.19 2.07
N GLU A 104 -4.01 5.72 2.54
CA GLU A 104 -4.77 6.79 1.86
C GLU A 104 -3.97 8.10 1.80
N LEU A 105 -3.16 8.39 2.82
CA LEU A 105 -2.24 9.54 2.86
C LEU A 105 -0.93 9.31 2.07
N GLY A 106 -0.74 8.12 1.50
CA GLY A 106 0.37 7.86 0.58
C GLY A 106 1.57 7.14 1.18
N VAL A 107 1.50 6.52 2.36
CA VAL A 107 2.66 5.75 2.87
C VAL A 107 3.01 4.58 1.96
N ASP A 108 4.28 4.33 1.75
CA ASP A 108 4.80 3.30 0.83
C ASP A 108 5.09 1.97 1.54
N ALA A 109 5.26 2.01 2.86
CA ALA A 109 5.30 0.82 3.69
C ALA A 109 4.76 1.08 5.10
N VAL A 110 4.41 0.00 5.78
CA VAL A 110 4.07 -0.01 7.20
C VAL A 110 4.91 -1.05 7.94
N VAL A 111 5.47 -0.67 9.07
CA VAL A 111 6.18 -1.55 10.02
C VAL A 111 5.32 -1.69 11.28
N PRO A 112 4.80 -2.88 11.61
CA PRO A 112 4.15 -3.12 12.89
C PRO A 112 5.18 -3.04 14.03
N TRP A 113 4.89 -2.28 15.08
CA TRP A 113 5.79 -2.13 16.22
C TRP A 113 5.15 -2.62 17.52
N GLU A 114 5.74 -3.65 18.12
CA GLU A 114 5.45 -4.08 19.47
C GLU A 114 6.11 -3.17 20.50
N ALA A 115 5.59 -1.95 20.62
CA ALA A 115 6.04 -0.98 21.61
C ALA A 115 5.93 -1.51 23.05
N GLU A 116 6.72 -0.97 23.97
CA GLU A 116 6.73 -1.40 25.37
C GLU A 116 5.35 -1.28 26.02
N ARG A 117 4.66 -0.15 25.80
CA ARG A 117 3.31 0.11 26.33
C ARG A 117 2.19 -0.56 25.54
N SER A 118 2.50 -1.31 24.47
CA SER A 118 1.46 -2.04 23.73
C SER A 118 0.98 -3.26 24.50
N ILE A 119 -0.34 -3.39 24.63
CA ILE A 119 -0.97 -4.57 25.24
C ILE A 119 -1.05 -5.72 24.22
N VAL A 120 -1.02 -5.41 22.92
CA VAL A 120 -1.09 -6.42 21.86
C VAL A 120 0.31 -6.95 21.58
N ARG A 121 0.44 -8.28 21.48
CA ARG A 121 1.69 -8.96 21.16
C ARG A 121 1.42 -10.01 20.07
N TRP A 122 2.21 -10.00 19.01
CA TRP A 122 2.18 -10.96 17.92
C TRP A 122 3.16 -12.10 18.23
N LYS A 123 2.63 -13.19 18.81
CA LYS A 123 3.44 -14.36 19.18
C LYS A 123 3.19 -15.55 18.26
N GLY A 124 4.26 -16.20 17.83
CA GLY A 124 4.22 -17.46 17.10
C GLY A 124 3.39 -17.40 15.81
N PRO A 125 2.67 -18.46 15.44
CA PRO A 125 1.91 -18.53 14.19
C PRO A 125 0.82 -17.44 14.03
N LYS A 126 0.36 -16.85 15.15
CA LYS A 126 -0.63 -15.76 15.12
C LYS A 126 -0.05 -14.45 14.55
N ALA A 127 1.27 -14.26 14.61
CA ALA A 127 1.94 -13.08 14.07
C ALA A 127 1.77 -12.98 12.55
N ALA A 128 1.99 -14.10 11.83
CA ALA A 128 1.81 -14.15 10.38
C ALA A 128 0.36 -13.84 9.97
N LYS A 129 -0.63 -14.38 10.70
CA LYS A 129 -2.05 -14.08 10.44
C LYS A 129 -2.39 -12.61 10.70
N ALA A 130 -1.82 -12.01 11.75
CA ALA A 130 -2.05 -10.60 12.06
C ALA A 130 -1.40 -9.68 11.02
N ARG A 131 -0.17 -9.99 10.59
CA ARG A 131 0.51 -9.32 9.48
C ARG A 131 -0.30 -9.43 8.18
N GLN A 132 -0.86 -10.60 7.89
CA GLN A 132 -1.73 -10.77 6.72
C GLN A 132 -2.98 -9.89 6.82
N LYS A 133 -3.62 -9.78 8.00
CA LYS A 133 -4.75 -8.87 8.21
C LYS A 133 -4.37 -7.41 7.88
N TRP A 134 -3.18 -6.96 8.30
CA TRP A 134 -2.67 -5.63 7.95
C TRP A 134 -2.40 -5.49 6.44
N ALA A 135 -1.84 -6.51 5.80
CA ALA A 135 -1.61 -6.51 4.35
C ALA A 135 -2.91 -6.44 3.55
N ASP A 136 -3.95 -7.16 3.99
CA ASP A 136 -5.28 -7.11 3.39
C ASP A 136 -5.91 -5.71 3.57
N THR A 137 -5.77 -5.10 4.75
CA THR A 137 -6.19 -3.71 5.01
C THR A 137 -5.46 -2.73 4.11
N ALA A 138 -4.13 -2.86 3.97
CA ALA A 138 -3.33 -1.98 3.11
C ALA A 138 -3.71 -2.12 1.63
N ARG A 139 -3.93 -3.35 1.15
CA ARG A 139 -4.41 -3.60 -0.23
C ARG A 139 -5.79 -2.99 -0.47
N ALA A 140 -6.73 -3.18 0.46
CA ALA A 140 -8.07 -2.60 0.35
C ALA A 140 -8.03 -1.06 0.33
N ALA A 141 -7.24 -0.46 1.21
CA ALA A 141 -7.06 1.00 1.27
C ALA A 141 -6.38 1.53 -0.01
N ALA A 142 -5.34 0.86 -0.51
CA ALA A 142 -4.67 1.21 -1.75
C ALA A 142 -5.64 1.15 -2.95
N LYS A 143 -6.54 0.16 -2.97
CA LYS A 143 -7.58 0.02 -4.01
C LYS A 143 -8.55 1.19 -4.00
N GLN A 144 -9.05 1.56 -2.82
CA GLN A 144 -9.95 2.72 -2.65
C GLN A 144 -9.26 4.05 -3.01
N ALA A 145 -7.99 4.20 -2.63
CA ALA A 145 -7.15 5.34 -2.98
C ALA A 145 -6.65 5.32 -4.44
N ARG A 146 -6.97 4.26 -5.22
CA ARG A 146 -6.54 4.03 -6.61
C ARG A 146 -5.02 4.08 -6.81
N ARG A 147 -4.25 3.54 -5.86
CA ARG A 147 -2.78 3.50 -5.95
C ARG A 147 -2.31 2.38 -6.89
N ALA A 148 -1.36 2.69 -7.78
CA ALA A 148 -0.74 1.69 -8.63
C ALA A 148 0.13 0.71 -7.83
N ARG A 149 0.77 1.20 -6.76
CA ARG A 149 1.56 0.41 -5.82
C ARG A 149 0.79 0.11 -4.55
N VAL A 150 0.81 -1.15 -4.09
CA VAL A 150 0.28 -1.53 -2.79
C VAL A 150 1.38 -1.38 -1.74
N PRO A 151 1.18 -0.62 -0.65
CA PRO A 151 2.20 -0.46 0.38
C PRO A 151 2.58 -1.77 1.03
N ALA A 152 3.88 -1.98 1.23
CA ALA A 152 4.37 -3.21 1.85
C ALA A 152 4.13 -3.20 3.36
N VAL A 153 3.59 -4.29 3.90
CA VAL A 153 3.59 -4.52 5.35
C VAL A 153 4.85 -5.31 5.71
N ARG A 154 5.84 -4.64 6.30
CA ARG A 154 7.14 -5.21 6.70
C ARG A 154 6.97 -6.15 7.90
N ASP A 155 8.05 -6.84 8.27
CA ASP A 155 8.06 -7.65 9.48
C ASP A 155 7.93 -6.77 10.73
N HIS A 156 7.29 -7.32 11.76
CA HIS A 156 7.13 -6.61 13.02
C HIS A 156 8.46 -6.46 13.75
N VAL A 157 8.64 -5.33 14.42
CA VAL A 157 9.78 -5.07 15.31
C VAL A 157 9.30 -4.97 16.75
N SER A 158 10.15 -5.37 17.70
CA SER A 158 9.78 -5.41 19.12
C SER A 158 10.69 -4.55 20.00
N GLY A 159 10.08 -3.84 20.95
CA GLY A 159 10.78 -3.02 21.93
C GLY A 159 11.77 -2.06 21.27
N THR A 160 13.03 -2.11 21.71
CA THR A 160 14.13 -1.26 21.25
C THR A 160 14.67 -1.63 19.87
N ALA A 161 14.26 -2.76 19.28
CA ALA A 161 14.69 -3.15 17.92
C ALA A 161 14.24 -2.13 16.86
N VAL A 162 13.21 -1.33 17.15
CA VAL A 162 12.80 -0.19 16.31
C VAL A 162 13.92 0.83 16.11
N ALA A 163 14.86 0.95 17.06
CA ALA A 163 16.03 1.82 16.92
C ALA A 163 16.96 1.36 15.79
N GLY A 164 16.88 0.09 15.37
CA GLY A 164 17.56 -0.39 14.16
C GLY A 164 17.04 0.27 12.89
N LEU A 165 15.82 0.82 12.88
CA LEU A 165 15.34 1.64 11.77
C LEU A 165 16.04 3.00 11.70
N VAL A 166 16.57 3.51 12.82
CA VAL A 166 17.29 4.79 12.93
C VAL A 166 18.75 4.66 12.50
N ARG A 167 19.33 3.46 12.67
CA ARG A 167 20.73 3.17 12.40
C ARG A 167 20.87 2.63 10.98
N ASP A 168 20.75 3.52 10.00
CA ASP A 168 21.19 3.21 8.64
C ASP A 168 22.57 3.84 8.43
N ASP A 169 23.56 3.04 8.06
CA ASP A 169 24.97 3.44 7.96
C ASP A 169 25.24 4.33 6.73
N ASP A 170 24.30 4.36 5.77
CA ASP A 170 24.44 5.07 4.48
C ASP A 170 23.74 6.44 4.41
N GLY A 171 23.18 6.95 5.53
CA GLY A 171 22.65 8.32 5.62
C GLY A 171 21.35 8.60 4.83
N GLY A 172 20.74 7.59 4.21
CA GLY A 172 19.56 7.73 3.36
C GLY A 172 18.21 7.74 4.08
N ARG A 173 18.15 7.56 5.41
CA ARG A 173 16.89 7.50 6.15
C ARG A 173 16.74 8.61 7.18
N LEU A 174 15.62 9.33 7.11
CA LEU A 174 15.21 10.29 8.13
C LEU A 174 14.14 9.66 9.03
N VAL A 175 14.36 9.63 10.34
CA VAL A 175 13.37 9.12 11.30
C VAL A 175 12.75 10.28 12.07
N LEU A 176 11.43 10.36 12.04
CA LEU A 176 10.61 11.32 12.77
C LEU A 176 9.83 10.57 13.85
N VAL A 177 9.98 10.97 15.11
CA VAL A 177 9.23 10.39 16.23
C VAL A 177 8.16 11.38 16.65
N LEU A 178 6.89 10.97 16.54
CA LEU A 178 5.75 11.80 16.92
C LEU A 178 5.47 11.60 18.42
N HIS A 179 6.14 12.39 19.25
CA HIS A 179 5.99 12.36 20.70
C HIS A 179 5.24 13.59 21.21
N GLU A 180 4.39 13.42 22.24
CA GLU A 180 3.61 14.52 22.82
C GLU A 180 4.49 15.60 23.50
N ASP A 181 5.62 15.20 24.07
CA ASP A 181 6.62 16.11 24.65
C ASP A 181 7.61 16.70 23.60
N ALA A 182 7.36 16.51 22.31
CA ALA A 182 8.25 17.07 21.28
C ALA A 182 8.18 18.60 21.26
N GLU A 183 9.33 19.25 21.43
CA GLU A 183 9.43 20.72 21.37
C GLU A 183 9.17 21.29 19.97
N HIS A 184 9.34 20.45 18.93
CA HIS A 184 9.23 20.84 17.53
C HIS A 184 8.27 19.92 16.79
N GLY A 185 7.36 20.51 16.01
CA GLY A 185 6.48 19.76 15.12
C GLY A 185 7.18 19.31 13.83
N VAL A 186 6.53 18.41 13.08
CA VAL A 186 7.02 17.93 11.78
C VAL A 186 7.29 19.07 10.79
N SER A 187 6.50 20.15 10.87
CA SER A 187 6.66 21.34 10.03
C SER A 187 7.98 22.10 10.28
N ALA A 188 8.67 21.85 11.40
CA ALA A 188 9.97 22.45 11.69
C ALA A 188 11.14 21.68 11.03
N VAL A 189 10.88 20.52 10.44
CA VAL A 189 11.90 19.75 9.71
C VAL A 189 12.20 20.47 8.39
N PRO A 190 13.47 20.85 8.11
CA PRO A 190 13.80 21.53 6.86
C PRO A 190 13.48 20.68 5.63
N ALA A 191 12.89 21.31 4.61
CA ALA A 191 12.46 20.63 3.39
C ALA A 191 13.62 19.93 2.67
N GLU A 192 14.82 20.51 2.72
CA GLU A 192 16.03 19.91 2.15
C GLU A 192 16.33 18.55 2.79
N ARG A 193 16.11 18.38 4.10
CA ARG A 193 16.33 17.10 4.78
C ARG A 193 15.28 16.06 4.41
N LEU A 194 14.03 16.50 4.22
CA LEU A 194 12.96 15.61 3.75
C LEU A 194 13.28 15.11 2.33
N SER A 195 13.67 16.03 1.43
CA SER A 195 13.95 15.70 0.03
C SER A 195 15.25 14.92 -0.20
N ALA A 196 16.26 15.07 0.67
CA ALA A 196 17.53 14.35 0.56
C ALA A 196 17.44 12.91 1.09
N ALA A 197 16.41 12.57 1.84
CA ALA A 197 16.20 11.22 2.32
C ALA A 197 15.78 10.30 1.16
N ALA A 198 16.32 9.08 1.14
CA ALA A 198 15.77 7.98 0.35
C ALA A 198 14.51 7.42 1.02
N GLU A 199 14.41 7.46 2.35
CA GLU A 199 13.26 7.00 3.12
C GLU A 199 12.99 7.90 4.34
N ILE A 200 11.72 8.21 4.60
CA ILE A 200 11.26 8.89 5.81
C ILE A 200 10.44 7.90 6.62
N ALA A 201 10.92 7.51 7.80
CA ALA A 201 10.18 6.69 8.73
C ALA A 201 9.52 7.57 9.81
N VAL A 202 8.21 7.43 9.97
CA VAL A 202 7.42 8.13 10.99
C VAL A 202 7.01 7.12 12.06
N VAL A 203 7.44 7.34 13.30
CA VAL A 203 7.19 6.49 14.47
C VAL A 203 6.16 7.14 15.38
#